data_AF-A0A7V9CLB7-F1
#
_entry.id   AF-A0A7V9CLB7-F1
#
_cell.length_a   1.000
_cell.length_b   1.000
_cell.length_c   1.000
_cell.angle_alpha   90.00
_cell.angle_beta   90.00
_cell.angle_gamma   90.00
#
_symmetry.space_group_name_H-M   'P 1'
#
loop_
_entity.id
_entity.type
_entity.pdbx_description
1 polymer ?
#
loop_
_entity_poly.entity_id
_entity_poly.type
_entity_poly.pdbx_seq_one_letter_code
_entity_poly.pdbx_strand_id
1 'polypeptide(L)'
;DLDGMSQAPLLRTGKSPTATRMFYWHLPHYTNQGSRPAGAARDGRWKLVEHYDSDEVELFDLESDVGEQRDLSKVDPERTAALRQRLRAWRAAVSAQENTPNPAVDLRLYRQLYVEFDPTRFDPLRADAAAWSAVATWRERMNSAVKRR
;
A
#
# COMPACT_ATOMS: atom_id res chain seq x y z
N ASP A 1 -8.63 -22.92 9.62
CA ASP A 1 -9.33 -22.58 8.36
C ASP A 1 -8.34 -22.23 7.26
N LEU A 2 -8.79 -22.28 6.01
CA LEU A 2 -8.00 -21.92 4.84
C LEU A 2 -8.53 -20.60 4.26
N ASP A 3 -7.67 -19.59 4.09
CA ASP A 3 -8.06 -18.29 3.52
C ASP A 3 -8.22 -18.32 1.99
N GLY A 4 -7.57 -19.29 1.35
CA GLY A 4 -7.59 -19.47 -0.09
C GLY A 4 -8.87 -20.13 -0.60
N MET A 5 -9.39 -19.64 -1.72
CA MET A 5 -10.49 -20.29 -2.45
C MET A 5 -9.95 -20.92 -3.73
N SER A 6 -10.31 -22.18 -3.96
CA SER A 6 -9.93 -22.90 -5.18
C SER A 6 -10.45 -22.20 -6.44
N GLN A 7 -9.57 -21.99 -7.41
CA GLN A 7 -9.89 -21.43 -8.72
C GLN A 7 -10.19 -22.52 -9.77
N ALA A 8 -10.17 -23.79 -9.40
CA ALA A 8 -10.44 -24.90 -10.32
C ALA A 8 -11.80 -24.79 -11.06
N PRO A 9 -12.90 -24.33 -10.44
CA PRO A 9 -14.17 -24.14 -11.16
C PRO A 9 -14.07 -23.13 -12.30
N LEU A 10 -13.38 -22.01 -12.08
CA LEU A 10 -13.14 -20.98 -13.10
C LEU A 10 -12.35 -21.58 -14.27
N LEU A 11 -11.27 -22.30 -13.98
CA LEU A 11 -10.41 -22.90 -15.00
C LEU A 11 -11.11 -24.01 -15.81
N ARG A 12 -11.99 -24.78 -15.18
CA ARG A 12 -12.67 -25.93 -15.84
C ARG A 12 -13.95 -25.56 -16.56
N THR A 13 -14.66 -24.54 -16.08
CA THR A 13 -16.03 -24.24 -16.54
C THR A 13 -16.20 -22.81 -17.05
N GLY A 14 -15.19 -21.96 -16.91
CA GLY A 14 -15.28 -20.52 -17.19
C GLY A 14 -16.13 -19.73 -16.19
N LYS A 15 -16.71 -20.40 -15.17
CA LYS A 15 -17.54 -19.75 -14.16
C LYS A 15 -16.70 -19.39 -12.94
N SER A 16 -16.60 -18.10 -12.66
CA SER A 16 -16.03 -17.62 -11.41
C SER A 16 -16.87 -18.10 -10.22
N PRO A 17 -16.26 -18.41 -9.07
CA PRO A 17 -16.99 -18.48 -7.81
C PRO A 17 -17.81 -17.19 -7.65
N THR A 18 -19.10 -17.32 -7.37
CA THR A 18 -20.08 -16.21 -7.38
C THR A 18 -19.98 -15.28 -6.18
N ALA A 19 -19.16 -15.60 -5.18
CA ALA A 19 -18.98 -14.75 -4.01
C ALA A 19 -18.03 -13.58 -4.34
N THR A 20 -18.56 -12.36 -4.28
CA THR A 20 -17.73 -11.18 -4.03
C THR A 20 -16.93 -11.43 -2.74
N ARG A 21 -15.61 -11.34 -2.83
CA ARG A 21 -14.72 -11.56 -1.70
C ARG A 21 -13.84 -10.35 -1.46
N MET A 22 -13.61 -10.08 -0.18
CA MET A 22 -12.60 -9.12 0.24
C MET A 22 -11.21 -9.71 0.01
N PHE A 23 -10.28 -8.88 -0.45
CA PHE A 23 -8.86 -9.20 -0.42
C PHE A 23 -8.17 -8.27 0.58
N TYR A 24 -7.24 -8.81 1.33
CA TYR A 24 -6.51 -8.07 2.35
C TYR A 24 -5.00 -8.25 2.15
N TRP A 25 -4.26 -7.20 2.47
CA TRP A 25 -2.81 -7.19 2.52
C TRP A 25 -2.39 -6.53 3.83
N HIS A 26 -1.32 -7.07 4.41
CA HIS A 26 -0.68 -6.50 5.58
C HIS A 26 0.83 -6.60 5.38
N LEU A 27 1.48 -5.45 5.23
CA LEU A 27 2.91 -5.32 5.04
C LEU A 27 3.44 -4.38 6.14
N PRO A 28 3.72 -4.87 7.36
CA PRO A 28 4.12 -4.04 8.50
C PRO A 28 5.60 -3.66 8.42
N HIS A 29 6.15 -3.47 7.22
CA HIS A 29 7.58 -3.30 6.97
C HIS A 29 7.83 -2.14 6.02
N TYR A 30 8.87 -1.36 6.33
CA TYR A 30 9.53 -0.56 5.31
C TYR A 30 10.25 -1.48 4.34
N THR A 31 10.24 -1.12 3.05
CA THR A 31 11.04 -1.83 2.05
C THR A 31 12.06 -0.90 1.42
N ASN A 32 13.15 -1.49 0.92
CA ASN A 32 14.17 -0.74 0.22
C ASN A 32 13.70 -0.24 -1.16
N GLN A 33 12.45 -0.47 -1.58
CA GLN A 33 11.82 0.13 -2.77
C GLN A 33 11.07 1.43 -2.45
N GLY A 34 11.03 1.87 -1.18
CA GLY A 34 10.30 3.08 -0.78
C GLY A 34 8.89 2.82 -0.25
N SER A 35 8.47 1.56 -0.11
CA SER A 35 7.21 1.25 0.53
C SER A 35 7.30 1.52 2.04
N ARG A 36 6.24 2.12 2.57
CA ARG A 36 6.01 2.35 4.00
C ARG A 36 5.17 1.19 4.56
N PRO A 37 5.26 0.89 5.87
CA PRO A 37 4.37 -0.06 6.53
C PRO A 37 2.92 0.29 6.24
N ALA A 38 2.17 -0.65 5.65
CA ALA A 38 0.82 -0.39 5.21
C ALA A 38 -0.06 -1.64 5.21
N GLY A 39 -1.37 -1.40 5.21
CA GLY A 39 -2.41 -2.38 4.97
C GLY A 39 -3.24 -1.99 3.78
N ALA A 40 -3.82 -2.97 3.10
CA ALA A 40 -4.78 -2.71 2.06
C ALA A 40 -5.97 -3.65 2.15
N ALA A 41 -7.14 -3.15 1.76
CA ALA A 41 -8.35 -3.94 1.61
C ALA A 41 -9.00 -3.63 0.27
N ARG A 42 -9.44 -4.67 -0.45
CA ARG A 42 -10.16 -4.51 -1.72
C ARG A 42 -11.51 -5.20 -1.67
N ASP A 43 -12.55 -4.44 -1.99
CA ASP A 43 -13.94 -4.87 -2.13
C ASP A 43 -14.44 -4.55 -3.54
N GLY A 44 -14.40 -5.54 -4.44
CA GLY A 44 -14.72 -5.33 -5.86
C GLY A 44 -13.82 -4.27 -6.50
N ARG A 45 -14.41 -3.14 -6.92
CA ARG A 45 -13.70 -2.00 -7.52
C ARG A 45 -13.01 -1.09 -6.51
N TRP A 46 -13.40 -1.14 -5.24
CA TRP A 46 -12.87 -0.24 -4.20
C TRP A 46 -11.62 -0.83 -3.58
N LYS A 47 -10.56 -0.03 -3.49
CA LYS A 47 -9.34 -0.36 -2.76
C LYS A 47 -9.04 0.72 -1.74
N LEU A 48 -8.80 0.30 -0.50
CA LEU A 48 -8.30 1.12 0.59
C LEU A 48 -6.83 0.81 0.81
N VAL A 49 -6.02 1.83 1.09
CA VAL A 49 -4.67 1.71 1.64
C VAL A 49 -4.60 2.50 2.95
N GLU A 50 -4.17 1.86 4.04
CA GLU A 50 -3.91 2.48 5.34
C GLU A 50 -2.40 2.45 5.59
N HIS A 51 -1.76 3.61 5.72
CA HIS A 51 -0.36 3.71 6.12
C HIS A 51 -0.29 3.57 7.64
N TYR A 52 0.60 2.74 8.18
CA TYR A 52 0.68 2.47 9.62
C TYR A 52 1.64 3.39 10.36
N ASP A 53 2.55 4.04 9.64
CA ASP A 53 3.51 5.00 10.18
C ASP A 53 2.99 6.46 10.13
N SER A 54 1.79 6.67 9.61
CA SER A 54 1.01 7.91 9.72
C SER A 54 -0.47 7.57 9.96
N ASP A 55 -1.32 8.59 10.08
CA ASP A 55 -2.79 8.42 10.09
C ASP A 55 -3.39 8.52 8.67
N GLU A 56 -2.57 8.44 7.62
CA GLU A 56 -3.01 8.59 6.24
C GLU A 56 -3.75 7.35 5.76
N VAL A 57 -4.87 7.59 5.08
CA VAL A 57 -5.69 6.57 4.46
C VAL A 57 -6.13 7.05 3.09
N GLU A 58 -6.03 6.17 2.11
CA GLU A 58 -6.37 6.46 0.72
C GLU A 58 -7.47 5.51 0.25
N LEU A 59 -8.35 6.00 -0.62
CA LEU A 59 -9.41 5.22 -1.23
C LEU A 59 -9.38 5.42 -2.75
N PHE A 60 -9.38 4.31 -3.48
CA PHE A 60 -9.32 4.29 -4.94
C PHE A 60 -10.47 3.50 -5.53
N ASP A 61 -10.92 3.95 -6.70
CA ASP A 61 -11.84 3.24 -7.58
C ASP A 61 -11.07 2.62 -8.75
N LEU A 62 -10.74 1.34 -8.64
CA LEU A 62 -9.89 0.64 -9.60
C LEU A 62 -10.56 0.38 -10.95
N GLU A 63 -11.88 0.54 -11.07
CA GLU A 63 -12.59 0.39 -12.35
C GLU A 63 -12.45 1.66 -13.20
N SER A 64 -12.49 2.84 -12.56
CA SER A 64 -12.28 4.12 -13.25
C SER A 64 -10.82 4.60 -13.24
N ASP A 65 -10.01 4.13 -12.28
CA ASP A 65 -8.66 4.61 -12.03
C ASP A 65 -7.75 3.45 -11.58
N VAL A 66 -7.39 2.60 -12.55
CA VAL A 66 -6.48 1.46 -12.34
C VAL A 66 -5.08 1.88 -11.85
N GLY A 67 -4.69 3.14 -12.12
CA GLY A 67 -3.39 3.69 -11.74
C GLY A 67 -3.35 4.32 -10.35
N GLU A 68 -4.45 4.30 -9.60
CA GLU A 68 -4.53 4.84 -8.23
C GLU A 68 -4.09 6.32 -8.16
N GLN A 69 -4.45 7.10 -9.17
CA GLN A 69 -4.00 8.48 -9.32
C GLN A 69 -4.85 9.47 -8.50
N ARG A 70 -6.10 9.12 -8.20
CA ARG A 70 -7.05 9.98 -7.51
C ARG A 70 -7.52 9.36 -6.21
N ASP A 71 -7.02 9.90 -5.09
CA ASP A 71 -7.54 9.59 -3.77
C ASP A 71 -8.96 10.17 -3.58
N LEU A 72 -9.88 9.29 -3.20
CA LEU A 72 -11.29 9.56 -2.92
C LEU A 72 -11.61 9.52 -1.42
N SER A 73 -10.60 9.36 -0.55
CA SER A 73 -10.80 9.17 0.90
C SER A 73 -11.62 10.28 1.56
N LYS A 74 -11.42 11.53 1.11
CA LYS A 74 -12.15 12.72 1.58
C LYS A 74 -13.48 12.93 0.87
N VAL A 75 -13.67 12.31 -0.30
CA VAL A 75 -14.89 12.41 -1.11
C VAL A 75 -15.94 11.41 -0.64
N ASP A 76 -15.52 10.20 -0.25
CA ASP A 76 -16.37 9.13 0.26
C ASP A 76 -15.89 8.63 1.64
N PRO A 77 -16.00 9.47 2.69
CA PRO A 77 -15.46 9.15 4.01
C PRO A 77 -16.18 7.96 4.67
N GLU A 78 -17.44 7.70 4.32
CA GLU A 78 -18.20 6.57 4.82
C GLU A 78 -17.61 5.25 4.31
N ARG A 79 -17.36 5.12 3.01
CA ARG A 79 -16.72 3.93 2.44
C ARG A 79 -15.30 3.75 2.97
N THR A 80 -14.54 4.83 3.10
CA THR A 80 -13.20 4.79 3.69
C THR A 80 -13.23 4.24 5.10
N ALA A 81 -14.14 4.74 5.95
CA ALA A 81 -14.29 4.25 7.32
C ALA A 81 -14.71 2.77 7.36
N ALA A 82 -15.68 2.37 6.53
CA ALA A 82 -16.16 0.99 6.46
C ALA A 82 -15.06 -0.01 6.05
N LEU A 83 -14.30 0.31 4.99
CA LEU A 83 -13.19 -0.55 4.55
C LEU A 83 -12.04 -0.56 5.54
N ARG A 84 -11.71 0.57 6.18
CA ARG A 84 -10.70 0.65 7.24
C ARG A 84 -11.08 -0.20 8.44
N GLN A 85 -12.36 -0.19 8.84
CA GLN A 85 -12.85 -1.05 9.92
C GLN A 85 -12.75 -2.54 9.56
N ARG A 86 -13.11 -2.94 8.33
CA ARG A 86 -12.97 -4.32 7.87
C ARG A 86 -11.51 -4.78 7.84
N LEU A 87 -10.59 -3.92 7.38
CA LEU A 87 -9.15 -4.20 7.41
C LEU A 87 -8.66 -4.44 8.84
N ARG A 88 -9.05 -3.58 9.79
CA ARG A 88 -8.70 -3.73 11.22
C ARG A 88 -9.27 -5.02 11.82
N ALA A 89 -10.53 -5.32 11.53
CA ALA A 89 -11.17 -6.54 12.01
C ALA A 89 -10.48 -7.80 11.47
N TRP A 90 -10.12 -7.81 10.18
CA TRP A 90 -9.37 -8.91 9.59
C TRP A 90 -7.98 -9.07 10.22
N ARG A 91 -7.23 -7.97 10.42
CA ARG A 91 -5.92 -8.00 11.10
C ARG A 91 -6.00 -8.63 12.49
N ALA A 92 -7.02 -8.26 13.26
CA ALA A 92 -7.27 -8.85 14.58
C ALA A 92 -7.60 -10.35 14.49
N ALA A 93 -8.45 -10.74 13.53
CA ALA A 93 -8.87 -12.14 13.35
C ALA A 93 -7.71 -13.08 13.02
N VAL A 94 -6.72 -12.60 12.23
CA VAL A 94 -5.54 -13.39 11.87
C VAL A 94 -4.36 -13.21 12.84
N SER A 95 -4.55 -12.45 13.93
CA SER A 95 -3.48 -12.10 14.87
C SER A 95 -2.26 -11.48 14.16
N ALA A 96 -2.51 -10.55 13.23
CA ALA A 96 -1.47 -9.87 12.48
C ALA A 96 -0.49 -9.15 13.41
N GLN A 97 0.79 -9.12 13.04
CA GLN A 97 1.80 -8.39 13.79
C GLN A 97 1.57 -6.88 13.68
N GLU A 98 1.43 -6.19 14.80
CA GLU A 98 1.30 -4.74 14.81
C GLU A 98 2.66 -4.02 14.82
N ASN A 99 2.67 -2.79 14.31
CA ASN A 99 3.82 -1.90 14.40
C ASN A 99 3.88 -1.22 15.78
N THR A 100 5.09 -0.85 16.21
CA THR A 100 5.30 0.00 17.38
C THR A 100 6.13 1.23 16.96
N PRO A 101 5.90 2.41 17.57
CA PRO A 101 6.70 3.59 17.27
C PRO A 101 8.18 3.34 17.57
N ASN A 102 9.06 3.78 16.67
CA ASN A 102 10.51 3.77 16.91
C ASN A 102 10.89 4.99 17.78
N PRO A 103 11.32 4.81 19.05
CA PRO A 103 11.69 5.92 19.91
C PRO A 103 12.96 6.66 19.45
N ALA A 104 13.78 6.03 18.62
CA ALA A 104 15.02 6.59 18.08
C ALA A 104 14.87 7.01 16.59
N VAL A 105 13.66 7.38 16.17
CA VAL A 105 13.40 7.79 14.78
C VAL A 105 14.26 9.00 14.39
N ASP A 106 14.96 8.90 13.26
CA ASP A 106 15.58 10.05 12.60
C ASP A 106 14.55 10.64 11.62
N LEU A 107 13.84 11.67 12.06
CA LEU A 107 12.79 12.33 11.27
C LEU A 107 13.34 12.99 9.99
N ARG A 108 14.60 13.43 9.99
CA ARG A 108 15.21 14.01 8.79
C ARG A 108 15.42 12.93 7.75
N LEU A 109 15.97 11.78 8.15
CA LEU A 109 16.14 10.65 7.24
C LEU A 109 14.79 10.11 6.76
N TYR A 110 13.81 9.99 7.64
CA TYR A 110 12.44 9.57 7.29
C TYR A 110 11.86 10.46 6.17
N ARG A 111 11.89 11.78 6.34
CA ARG A 111 11.35 12.73 5.35
C ARG A 111 12.05 12.60 4.00
N GLN A 112 13.37 12.54 3.99
CA GLN A 112 14.16 12.42 2.76
C GLN A 112 13.88 11.15 1.97
N LEU A 113 13.49 10.07 2.65
CA LEU A 113 13.24 8.77 2.02
C LEU A 113 11.78 8.55 1.62
N TYR A 114 10.82 9.09 2.38
CA TYR A 114 9.40 8.72 2.26
C TYR A 114 8.42 9.88 2.08
N VAL A 115 8.84 11.13 2.26
CA VAL A 115 7.95 12.31 2.19
C VAL A 115 8.36 13.27 1.08
N GLU A 116 9.65 13.55 0.97
CA GLU A 116 10.20 14.55 0.04
C GLU A 116 10.34 14.01 -1.38
N PHE A 117 10.30 12.69 -1.55
CA PHE A 117 10.38 12.02 -2.84
C PHE A 117 9.46 10.80 -2.85
N ASP A 118 8.53 10.78 -3.82
CA ASP A 118 7.64 9.65 -4.05
C ASP A 118 8.14 8.84 -5.27
N PRO A 119 8.80 7.69 -5.07
CA PRO A 119 9.30 6.86 -6.16
C PRO A 119 8.18 6.23 -6.99
N THR A 120 6.93 6.19 -6.50
CA THR A 120 5.80 5.61 -7.24
C THR A 120 5.31 6.50 -8.38
N ARG A 121 5.65 7.80 -8.33
CA ARG A 121 5.31 8.79 -9.37
C ARG A 121 6.36 8.90 -10.47
N PHE A 122 7.44 8.13 -10.39
CA PHE A 122 8.48 8.13 -11.41
C PHE A 122 8.02 7.38 -12.67
N ASP A 123 7.92 8.09 -13.79
CA ASP A 123 7.64 7.52 -15.11
C ASP A 123 8.94 7.42 -15.93
N PRO A 124 9.59 6.24 -16.01
CA PRO A 124 10.83 6.08 -16.73
C PRO A 124 10.70 6.29 -18.25
N LEU A 125 9.49 6.18 -18.81
CA LEU A 125 9.29 6.36 -20.25
C LEU A 125 9.24 7.84 -20.66
N ARG A 126 8.99 8.74 -19.70
CA ARG A 126 8.85 10.18 -19.93
C ARG A 126 9.83 11.03 -19.13
N ALA A 127 10.68 10.41 -18.31
CA ALA A 127 11.63 11.09 -17.44
C ALA A 127 12.74 11.80 -18.24
N ASP A 128 12.99 13.07 -17.89
CA ASP A 128 14.15 13.82 -18.34
C ASP A 128 15.38 13.55 -17.46
N ALA A 129 16.52 14.17 -17.81
CA ALA A 129 17.77 14.00 -17.06
C ALA A 129 17.65 14.42 -15.59
N ALA A 130 16.82 15.42 -15.27
CA ALA A 130 16.62 15.89 -13.91
C ALA A 130 15.83 14.87 -13.08
N ALA A 131 14.76 14.29 -13.63
CA ALA A 131 13.98 13.23 -13.01
C ALA A 131 14.83 11.97 -12.75
N TRP A 132 15.66 11.57 -13.71
CA TRP A 132 16.61 10.48 -13.53
C TRP A 132 17.63 10.76 -12.41
N SER A 133 18.17 11.98 -12.36
CA SER A 133 19.10 12.40 -11.31
C SER A 133 18.45 12.39 -9.91
N ALA A 134 17.18 12.80 -9.82
CA ALA A 134 16.41 12.78 -8.58
C ALA A 134 16.19 11.36 -8.05
N VAL A 135 15.78 10.41 -8.91
CA VAL A 135 15.63 8.99 -8.53
C VAL A 135 16.97 8.40 -8.11
N ALA A 136 18.06 8.69 -8.83
CA ALA A 136 19.39 8.20 -8.48
C ALA A 136 19.82 8.69 -7.09
N THR A 137 19.62 9.98 -6.82
CA THR A 137 19.91 10.59 -5.50
C THR A 137 19.09 9.92 -4.39
N TRP A 138 17.79 9.72 -4.61
CA TRP A 138 16.94 9.01 -3.65
C TRP A 138 17.40 7.56 -3.43
N ARG A 139 17.77 6.85 -4.50
CA ARG A 139 18.27 5.47 -4.45
C ARG A 139 19.55 5.34 -3.63
N GLU A 140 20.48 6.28 -3.77
CA GLU A 140 21.72 6.34 -2.98
C GLU A 140 21.44 6.53 -1.48
N ARG A 141 20.50 7.42 -1.13
CA ARG A 141 20.06 7.63 0.25
C ARG A 141 19.43 6.38 0.84
N MET A 142 18.50 5.76 0.10
CA MET A 142 17.84 4.52 0.52
C MET A 142 18.85 3.38 0.73
N ASN A 143 19.84 3.25 -0.16
CA ASN A 143 20.92 2.28 -0.01
C ASN A 143 21.78 2.54 1.24
N SER A 144 22.05 3.81 1.55
CA SER A 144 22.85 4.18 2.70
C SER A 144 22.14 3.90 4.03
N ALA A 145 20.80 4.03 4.05
CA ALA A 145 19.99 3.74 5.24
C ALA A 145 19.94 2.24 5.62
N VAL A 146 20.16 1.34 4.65
CA VAL A 146 20.12 -0.12 4.89
C VAL A 146 21.49 -0.76 5.06
N LYS A 147 22.59 0.00 4.88
CA LYS A 147 23.94 -0.51 5.19
C LYS A 147 24.01 -0.77 6.69
N ARG A 148 24.26 -2.03 7.07
CA ARG A 148 24.53 -2.39 8.47
C ARG A 148 25.67 -1.51 8.99
N ARG A 149 25.43 -0.85 10.11
CA ARG A 149 26.50 -0.30 10.94
C ARG A 149 27.28 -1.44 11.59
#